data_AF-A0A2A2DMH7-F1
#
_entry.id   AF-A0A2A2DMH7-F1
#
_cell.length_a   1.000
_cell.length_b   1.000
_cell.length_c   1.000
_cell.angle_alpha   90.00
_cell.angle_beta   90.00
_cell.angle_gamma   90.00
#
_symmetry.space_group_name_H-M   'P 1'
#
loop_
_entity.id
_entity.type
_entity.pdbx_description
1 polymer ?
#
loop_
_entity_poly.entity_id
_entity_poly.type
_entity_poly.pdbx_seq_one_letter_code
_entity_poly.pdbx_strand_id
1 'polypeptide(L)'
;MIGQIKSRDDLSFTKRDDGGRLINWPLYNRGVPADWAKGIACFDGEVFELASHDETEAFHAIQFAIVGMGGRCTSLETGFIDRVARAAVIGLRALRDGAEPFAPTDTD
;
A
#
# COMPACT_ATOMS: atom_id res chain seq x y z
N MET A 1 -1.44 20.97 -4.69
CA MET A 1 -0.41 20.32 -5.53
C MET A 1 0.04 19.10 -4.76
N ILE A 2 -0.36 17.91 -5.19
CA ILE A 2 0.27 16.68 -4.71
C ILE A 2 1.66 16.70 -5.37
N GLY A 3 2.71 16.66 -4.55
CA GLY A 3 4.07 16.55 -5.08
C GLY A 3 4.21 15.23 -5.84
N GLN A 4 5.06 15.20 -6.86
CA GLN A 4 5.27 13.98 -7.65
C GLN A 4 5.72 12.83 -6.74
N ILE A 5 5.01 11.70 -6.74
CA ILE A 5 5.32 10.54 -5.90
C ILE A 5 6.47 9.78 -6.53
N LYS A 6 7.63 9.74 -5.87
CA LYS A 6 8.84 9.07 -6.40
C LYS A 6 9.39 7.99 -5.50
N SER A 7 9.05 8.04 -4.23
CA SER A 7 9.54 7.13 -3.20
C SER A 7 8.50 6.94 -2.12
N ARG A 8 8.72 5.97 -1.23
CA ARG A 8 7.86 5.79 -0.06
C ARG A 8 7.79 7.02 0.84
N ASP A 9 8.80 7.88 0.89
CA ASP A 9 8.76 9.13 1.69
C ASP A 9 7.70 10.14 1.21
N ASP A 10 7.24 10.01 -0.04
CA ASP A 10 6.23 10.91 -0.62
C ASP A 10 4.78 10.47 -0.31
N LEU A 11 4.61 9.27 0.25
CA LEU A 11 3.30 8.68 0.53
C LEU A 11 2.67 9.31 1.77
N SER A 12 1.41 9.72 1.65
CA SER A 12 0.63 10.40 2.70
C SER A 12 0.40 9.53 3.94
N PHE A 13 0.49 8.21 3.77
CA PHE A 13 0.38 7.23 4.84
C PHE A 13 1.74 6.81 5.41
N THR A 14 2.82 7.51 5.08
CA THR A 14 4.12 7.29 5.71
C THR A 14 4.62 8.54 6.40
N LYS A 15 5.51 8.35 7.38
CA LYS A 15 6.29 9.44 7.98
C LYS A 15 7.54 8.88 8.63
N ARG A 16 8.52 9.74 8.89
CA ARG A 16 9.66 9.37 9.74
C ARG A 16 9.28 9.53 11.21
N ASP A 17 9.63 8.56 12.05
CA ASP A 17 9.55 8.68 13.49
C ASP A 17 10.71 9.52 14.07
N ASP A 18 10.72 9.75 15.38
CA ASP A 18 11.78 10.53 16.06
C ASP A 18 13.17 9.91 15.91
N GLY A 19 13.25 8.62 15.56
CA GLY A 19 14.48 7.89 15.25
C GLY A 19 14.85 7.90 13.77
N GLY A 20 14.10 8.62 12.93
CA GLY A 20 14.32 8.71 11.47
C GLY A 20 13.84 7.50 10.67
N ARG A 21 13.18 6.52 11.31
CA ARG A 21 12.66 5.31 10.64
C ARG A 21 11.40 5.65 9.89
N LEU A 22 11.30 5.21 8.64
CA LEU A 22 10.08 5.38 7.85
C LEU A 22 9.03 4.37 8.33
N ILE A 23 7.96 4.89 8.93
CA ILE A 23 6.83 4.11 9.45
C ILE A 23 5.59 4.33 8.58
N ASN A 24 4.77 3.28 8.47
CA ASN A 24 3.49 3.30 7.79
C ASN A 24 2.37 3.51 8.81
N TRP A 25 1.41 4.38 8.48
CA TRP A 25 0.29 4.83 9.28
C TRP A 25 0.72 5.45 10.62
N PRO A 26 0.09 6.54 11.08
CA PRO A 26 0.26 6.96 12.47
C PRO A 26 -0.15 5.81 13.41
N LEU A 27 0.75 5.38 14.29
CA LEU A 27 0.44 4.41 15.37
C LEU A 27 -0.85 4.80 16.08
N TYR A 28 -1.73 3.82 16.34
CA TYR A 28 -3.04 3.99 16.98
C TYR A 28 -4.17 4.62 16.13
N ASN A 29 -4.19 4.43 14.81
CA ASN A 29 -5.44 4.66 14.08
C ASN A 29 -6.47 3.58 14.48
N ARG A 30 -7.43 3.92 15.35
CA ARG A 30 -8.54 3.01 15.71
C ARG A 30 -9.47 2.72 14.52
N GLY A 31 -9.30 3.44 13.41
CA GLY A 31 -10.14 3.36 12.23
C GLY A 31 -11.51 4.01 12.51
N VAL A 32 -11.94 4.90 11.64
CA VAL A 32 -13.36 5.27 11.53
C VAL A 32 -13.90 4.77 10.19
N PRO A 33 -15.22 4.53 10.03
CA PRO A 33 -15.76 4.10 8.74
C PRO A 33 -15.36 4.99 7.56
N ALA A 34 -15.16 6.29 7.80
CA ALA A 34 -14.69 7.24 6.79
C ALA A 34 -13.25 6.96 6.29
N ASP A 35 -12.41 6.25 7.06
CA ASP A 35 -11.05 5.88 6.65
C ASP A 35 -11.04 4.79 5.56
N TRP A 36 -12.16 4.09 5.36
CA TRP A 36 -12.28 3.07 4.30
C TRP A 36 -11.95 3.67 2.93
N ALA A 37 -12.64 4.75 2.56
CA ALA A 37 -12.44 5.43 1.30
C ALA A 37 -11.02 6.03 1.18
N LYS A 38 -10.44 6.45 2.32
CA LYS A 38 -9.06 6.95 2.37
C LYS A 38 -8.05 5.85 2.07
N GLY A 39 -8.23 4.66 2.64
CA GLY A 39 -7.37 3.50 2.37
C GLY A 39 -7.39 3.11 0.89
N ILE A 40 -8.57 3.09 0.28
CA ILE A 40 -8.73 2.87 -1.17
C ILE A 40 -7.97 3.93 -1.96
N ALA A 41 -8.17 5.22 -1.65
CA ALA A 41 -7.52 6.32 -2.35
C ALA A 41 -5.98 6.28 -2.25
N CYS A 42 -5.42 5.87 -1.10
CA CYS A 42 -3.98 5.69 -0.96
C CYS A 42 -3.44 4.62 -1.92
N PHE A 43 -4.20 3.54 -2.16
CA PHE A 43 -3.77 2.49 -3.08
C PHE A 43 -3.96 2.91 -4.55
N ASP A 44 -5.17 3.34 -4.92
CA ASP A 44 -5.54 3.64 -6.31
C ASP A 44 -4.85 4.90 -6.85
N GLY A 45 -4.51 5.84 -5.97
CA GLY A 45 -3.77 7.05 -6.33
C GLY A 45 -2.27 6.89 -6.10
N GLU A 46 -1.87 6.81 -4.83
CA GLU A 46 -0.47 7.00 -4.46
C GLU A 46 0.41 5.79 -4.78
N VAL A 47 -0.05 4.57 -4.43
CA VAL A 47 0.69 3.34 -4.72
C VAL A 47 0.70 3.06 -6.23
N PHE A 48 -0.40 3.34 -6.93
CA PHE A 48 -0.47 3.23 -8.39
C PHE A 48 0.52 4.18 -9.08
N GLU A 49 0.55 5.46 -8.68
CA GLU A 49 1.53 6.44 -9.19
C GLU A 49 2.96 5.98 -8.89
N LEU A 50 3.24 5.55 -7.66
CA LEU A 50 4.55 5.04 -7.28
C LEU A 50 4.97 3.84 -8.14
N ALA A 51 4.07 2.89 -8.40
CA ALA A 51 4.34 1.73 -9.26
C ALA A 51 4.59 2.10 -10.73
N SER A 52 4.16 3.29 -11.17
CA SER A 52 4.49 3.83 -12.50
C SER A 52 5.93 4.33 -12.61
N HIS A 53 6.56 4.63 -11.48
CA HIS A 53 7.92 5.14 -11.40
C HIS A 53 8.91 4.07 -10.93
N ASP A 54 8.56 3.34 -9.88
CA ASP A 54 9.37 2.30 -9.26
C ASP A 54 8.47 1.20 -8.64
N GLU A 55 8.39 0.08 -9.34
CA GLU A 55 7.62 -1.09 -8.89
C GLU A 55 8.19 -1.73 -7.61
N THR A 56 9.48 -1.56 -7.32
CA THR A 56 10.11 -2.08 -6.09
C THR A 56 9.72 -1.24 -4.89
N GLU A 57 9.70 0.08 -5.03
CA GLU A 57 9.21 0.98 -3.98
C GLU A 57 7.71 0.76 -3.70
N ALA A 58 6.90 0.54 -4.75
CA ALA A 58 5.49 0.18 -4.59
C ALA A 58 5.31 -1.18 -3.89
N PHE A 59 6.11 -2.19 -4.25
CA PHE A 59 6.14 -3.48 -3.55
C PHE A 59 6.41 -3.29 -2.04
N HIS A 60 7.44 -2.51 -1.69
CA HIS A 60 7.76 -2.21 -0.29
C HIS A 60 6.63 -1.43 0.39
N ALA A 61 6.02 -0.45 -0.28
CA ALA A 61 4.91 0.33 0.27
C ALA A 61 3.75 -0.58 0.71
N ILE A 62 3.35 -1.54 -0.14
CA ILE A 62 2.28 -2.52 0.14
C ILE A 62 2.70 -3.45 1.28
N GLN A 63 3.91 -4.02 1.19
CA GLN A 63 4.40 -4.97 2.18
C GLN A 63 4.44 -4.34 3.59
N PHE A 64 5.03 -3.15 3.71
CA PHE A 64 5.15 -2.45 4.99
C PHE A 64 3.83 -1.88 5.49
N ALA A 65 2.89 -1.51 4.62
CA ALA A 65 1.55 -1.10 5.03
C ALA A 65 0.81 -2.27 5.71
N ILE A 66 0.86 -3.48 5.15
CA ILE A 66 0.16 -4.65 5.70
C ILE A 66 0.84 -5.13 6.99
N VAL A 67 2.17 -5.28 6.97
CA VAL A 67 2.94 -5.68 8.17
C VAL A 67 2.78 -4.65 9.30
N GLY A 68 2.81 -3.35 8.97
CA GLY A 68 2.67 -2.27 9.94
C GLY A 68 1.30 -2.22 10.62
N MET A 69 0.23 -2.62 9.93
CA MET A 69 -1.12 -2.71 10.52
C MET A 69 -1.29 -3.92 11.44
N GLY A 70 -0.62 -5.04 11.16
CA GLY A 70 -0.76 -6.29 11.93
C GLY A 70 -0.06 -6.29 13.30
N GLY A 71 0.79 -5.30 13.57
CA GLY A 71 1.60 -5.27 14.79
C GLY A 71 2.68 -6.36 14.78
N ARG A 72 2.43 -7.51 15.42
CA ARG A 72 3.36 -8.66 15.39
C ARG A 72 2.99 -9.59 14.25
N CYS A 73 3.82 -9.65 13.21
CA CYS A 73 3.72 -10.66 12.17
C CYS A 73 4.65 -11.85 12.45
N THR A 74 4.18 -13.04 12.13
CA THR A 74 4.95 -14.28 12.10
C THR A 74 5.68 -14.45 10.76
N SER A 75 6.63 -15.38 10.69
CA SER A 75 7.28 -15.75 9.41
C SER A 75 6.27 -16.26 8.37
N LEU A 76 5.20 -16.93 8.82
CA LEU A 76 4.11 -17.41 7.96
C LEU A 76 3.40 -16.22 7.29
N GLU A 77 2.94 -15.25 8.09
CA GLU A 77 2.24 -14.06 7.59
C GLU A 77 3.15 -13.21 6.70
N THR A 78 4.42 -13.08 7.06
CA THR A 78 5.40 -12.31 6.27
C THR A 78 5.59 -12.91 4.87
N GLY A 79 5.69 -14.24 4.78
CA GLY A 79 5.79 -14.94 3.48
C GLY A 79 4.51 -14.82 2.64
N PHE A 80 3.34 -14.85 3.27
CA PHE A 80 2.06 -14.62 2.58
C PHE A 80 1.97 -13.18 2.04
N ILE A 81 2.31 -12.19 2.87
CA ILE A 81 2.30 -10.77 2.50
C ILE A 81 3.27 -10.48 1.35
N ASP A 82 4.47 -11.08 1.33
CA ASP A 82 5.41 -10.96 0.20
C ASP A 82 4.75 -11.38 -1.13
N ARG A 83 4.05 -12.52 -1.14
CA ARG A 83 3.39 -13.01 -2.36
C ARG A 83 2.20 -12.14 -2.76
N VAL A 84 1.42 -11.64 -1.80
CA VAL A 84 0.33 -10.69 -2.06
C VAL A 84 0.87 -9.39 -2.65
N ALA A 85 1.92 -8.81 -2.08
CA ALA A 85 2.53 -7.57 -2.57
C ALA A 85 3.07 -7.73 -4.01
N ARG A 86 3.71 -8.87 -4.33
CA ARG A 86 4.15 -9.17 -5.71
C ARG A 86 2.98 -9.29 -6.67
N ALA A 87 1.92 -9.99 -6.28
CA ALA A 87 0.72 -10.13 -7.10
C ALA A 87 0.03 -8.78 -7.34
N ALA A 88 -0.03 -7.93 -6.32
CA ALA A 88 -0.56 -6.58 -6.42
C ALA A 88 0.24 -5.73 -7.42
N VAL A 89 1.58 -5.77 -7.40
CA VAL A 89 2.42 -5.05 -8.38
C VAL A 89 2.17 -5.54 -9.81
N ILE A 90 1.97 -6.84 -10.03
CA ILE A 90 1.57 -7.36 -11.34
C ILE A 90 0.21 -6.78 -11.75
N GLY A 91 -0.76 -6.72 -10.83
CA GLY A 91 -2.06 -6.11 -11.06
C GLY A 91 -1.95 -4.63 -11.42
N LEU A 92 -1.16 -3.84 -10.68
CA LEU A 92 -0.90 -2.42 -10.97
C LEU A 92 -0.30 -2.23 -12.35
N ARG A 93 0.66 -3.08 -12.75
CA ARG A 93 1.23 -3.07 -14.09
C ARG A 93 0.17 -3.36 -15.16
N ALA A 94 -0.62 -4.41 -14.97
CA ALA A 94 -1.68 -4.78 -15.91
C ALA A 94 -2.75 -3.68 -16.05
N LEU A 95 -3.15 -3.06 -14.95
CA LEU A 95 -4.11 -1.94 -14.93
C LEU A 95 -3.58 -0.73 -15.72
N ARG A 96 -2.29 -0.40 -15.55
CA ARG A 96 -1.62 0.64 -16.36
C ARG A 96 -1.63 0.30 -17.85
N ASP A 97 -1.54 -0.98 -18.19
CA ASP A 97 -1.60 -1.48 -19.56
C ASP A 97 -3.05 -1.66 -20.07
N GLY A 98 -4.06 -1.22 -19.31
CA GLY A 98 -5.46 -1.20 -19.71
C GLY A 98 -6.26 -2.46 -19.38
N ALA A 99 -5.78 -3.31 -18.46
CA ALA A 99 -6.58 -4.41 -17.94
C ALA A 99 -7.79 -3.89 -17.14
N GLU A 100 -8.89 -4.64 -17.18
CA GLU A 100 -10.07 -4.33 -16.38
C GLU A 100 -9.83 -4.65 -14.89
N PRO A 101 -10.30 -3.79 -13.96
CA PRO A 101 -10.24 -4.06 -12.53
C PRO A 101 -11.00 -5.33 -12.14
N PHE A 102 -10.47 -6.07 -11.17
CA PHE A 102 -11.17 -7.21 -10.58
C PHE A 102 -12.35 -6.73 -9.73
N ALA A 103 -13.55 -7.21 -10.03
CA ALA A 103 -14.74 -7.04 -9.21
C ALA A 103 -15.11 -8.38 -8.55
N PRO A 104 -15.11 -8.48 -7.22
CA PRO A 104 -15.64 -9.66 -6.54
C PRO A 104 -17.11 -9.86 -6.93
N THR A 105 -17.52 -11.11 -7.13
CA THR A 105 -18.95 -11.43 -7.15
C THR A 105 -19.49 -11.28 -5.74
N ASP A 106 -20.59 -10.56 -5.56
CA ASP A 106 -21.29 -10.51 -4.28
C ASP A 106 -21.54 -11.95 -3.80
N THR A 107 -20.95 -12.30 -2.67
CA THR A 107 -21.34 -13.49 -1.92
C THR A 107 -22.45 -13.05 -0.98
N ASP A 108 -23.67 -13.50 -1.26
CA ASP A 108 -24.85 -13.39 -0.39
C ASP A 108 -24.55 -13.77 1.07
#